data_AF-A0AB33K922-F1
#
_entry.id   AF-A0AB33K922-F1
#
_cell.length_a   1.000
_cell.length_b   1.000
_cell.length_c   1.000
_cell.angle_alpha   90.00
_cell.angle_beta   90.00
_cell.angle_gamma   90.00
#
_symmetry.space_group_name_H-M   'P 1'
#
loop_
_entity.id
_entity.type
_entity.pdbx_description
1 polymer ?
#
loop_
_entity_poly.entity_id
_entity_poly.type
_entity_poly.pdbx_seq_one_letter_code
_entity_poly.pdbx_strand_id
1 'polypeptide(L)' 'MTKDEAIREAAAATLAHGGPLTLTDPHISLNLVGEAIELGATHKDIENEMKRQRNAA' A
#
# COMPACT_ATOMS: atom_id res chain seq x y z
N MET A 1 -2.73 3.33 -14.57
CA MET A 1 -1.91 3.35 -13.36
C MET A 1 -0.55 2.76 -13.67
N THR A 2 0.52 3.42 -13.26
CA THR A 2 1.90 2.91 -13.35
C THR A 2 2.22 2.03 -12.13
N LYS A 3 3.27 1.19 -12.21
CA LYS A 3 3.72 0.38 -11.08
C LYS A 3 4.02 1.23 -9.84
N ASP A 4 4.68 2.37 -10.03
CA ASP A 4 5.08 3.26 -8.92
C ASP A 4 3.88 4.01 -8.32
N GLU A 5 2.82 4.26 -9.09
CA GLU A 5 1.54 4.74 -8.56
C GLU A 5 0.86 3.65 -7.72
N ALA A 6 0.79 2.42 -8.24
CA ALA A 6 0.17 1.29 -7.54
C ALA A 6 0.88 0.98 -6.20
N ILE A 7 2.21 1.02 -6.18
CA ILE A 7 3.00 0.84 -4.95
C ILE A 7 2.65 1.92 -3.91
N ARG A 8 2.52 3.18 -4.33
CA ARG A 8 2.17 4.30 -3.42
C ARG A 8 0.77 4.15 -2.84
N GLU A 9 -0.20 3.79 -3.66
CA GLU A 9 -1.59 3.61 -3.25
C GLU A 9 -1.75 2.39 -2.34
N ALA A 10 -1.13 1.25 -2.68
CA ALA A 10 -1.11 0.05 -1.85
C ALA A 10 -0.48 0.31 -0.47
N ALA A 11 0.65 1.03 -0.43
CA ALA A 11 1.30 1.39 0.82
C ALA A 11 0.43 2.32 1.69
N ALA A 12 -0.19 3.34 1.08
CA ALA A 12 -1.06 4.26 1.79
C ALA A 12 -2.30 3.56 2.36
N ALA A 13 -2.94 2.69 1.57
CA ALA A 13 -4.10 1.90 1.99
C ALA A 13 -3.76 0.93 3.12
N THR A 14 -2.59 0.28 3.04
CA THR A 14 -2.12 -0.66 4.07
C THR A 14 -1.82 0.07 5.39
N LEU A 15 -1.20 1.25 5.33
CA LEU A 15 -0.97 2.08 6.51
C LEU A 15 -2.28 2.60 7.14
N ALA A 16 -3.23 3.02 6.31
CA ALA A 16 -4.55 3.47 6.76
C ALA A 16 -5.34 2.33 7.45
N HIS A 17 -5.21 1.11 6.95
CA HIS A 17 -5.82 -0.07 7.57
C HIS A 17 -5.10 -0.50 8.85
N GLY A 18 -3.76 -0.52 8.85
CA GLY A 18 -2.94 -0.99 9.97
C GLY A 18 -2.87 -0.08 11.20
N GLY A 19 -3.59 1.05 11.20
CA GLY A 19 -3.67 1.95 12.35
C GLY A 19 -4.63 1.45 13.45
N PRO A 20 -4.53 1.98 14.69
CA PRO A 20 -5.36 1.56 15.83
C PRO A 20 -6.87 1.81 15.65
N LEU A 21 -7.24 2.56 14.62
CA LEU A 21 -8.62 2.90 14.29
C LEU A 21 -9.19 2.07 13.12
N THR A 22 -8.35 1.29 12.43
CA THR A 22 -8.71 0.41 11.29
C THR A 22 -9.78 1.02 10.38
N LEU A 23 -9.52 2.22 9.87
CA LEU A 23 -10.56 3.09 9.28
C LEU A 23 -10.98 2.70 7.86
N THR A 24 -10.38 1.64 7.29
CA THR A 24 -10.57 1.26 5.89
C THR A 24 -10.96 -0.21 5.73
N ASP A 25 -11.75 -0.50 4.69
CA ASP A 25 -12.15 -1.86 4.31
C ASP A 25 -10.91 -2.70 3.94
N PRO A 26 -10.68 -3.87 4.59
CA PRO A 26 -9.56 -4.74 4.28
C PRO A 26 -9.52 -5.19 2.81
N HIS A 27 -10.67 -5.30 2.14
CA HIS A 27 -10.73 -5.66 0.72
C HIS A 27 -10.11 -4.58 -0.17
N ILE A 28 -10.24 -3.31 0.19
CA ILE A 28 -9.61 -2.21 -0.56
C ILE A 28 -8.09 -2.32 -0.46
N SER A 29 -7.56 -2.54 0.75
CA SER A 29 -6.12 -2.73 0.94
C SER A 29 -5.59 -3.93 0.17
N LEU A 30 -6.30 -5.06 0.21
CA LEU A 30 -5.90 -6.29 -0.49
C LEU A 30 -5.96 -6.13 -2.01
N ASN A 31 -6.99 -5.47 -2.54
CA ASN A 31 -7.12 -5.21 -3.98
C ASN A 31 -5.98 -4.33 -4.50
N LEU A 32 -5.66 -3.23 -3.81
CA LEU A 32 -4.58 -2.33 -4.22
C LEU A 32 -3.19 -2.99 -4.15
N VAL A 33 -2.97 -3.84 -3.14
CA VAL A 33 -1.76 -4.68 -3.08
C VAL A 33 -1.72 -5.67 -4.25
N GLY A 34 -2.84 -6.32 -4.57
CA GLY A 34 -2.97 -7.22 -5.71
C GLY A 34 -2.65 -6.54 -7.05
N GLU A 35 -3.23 -5.37 -7.30
CA GLU A 35 -2.98 -4.57 -8.50
C GLU A 35 -1.51 -4.16 -8.63
N ALA A 36 -0.86 -3.78 -7.52
CA ALA A 36 0.57 -3.50 -7.52
C ALA A 36 1.40 -4.74 -7.90
N ILE A 37 1.06 -5.91 -7.36
CA ILE A 37 1.74 -7.19 -7.66
C ILE A 37 1.53 -7.60 -9.12
N GLU A 38 0.33 -7.44 -9.68
CA GLU A 38 0.04 -7.70 -11.10
C GLU A 38 0.89 -6.82 -12.03
N LEU A 39 1.21 -5.60 -11.61
CA LEU A 39 2.11 -4.67 -12.31
C LEU A 39 3.60 -4.96 -12.07
N GLY A 40 3.93 -6.06 -11.37
CA GLY A 40 5.29 -6.51 -11.11
C GLY A 40 5.96 -5.84 -9.90
N ALA A 41 5.18 -5.25 -8.99
CA ALA A 41 5.70 -4.85 -7.69
C ALA A 41 5.93 -6.07 -6.80
N THR A 42 6.93 -5.98 -5.93
CA THR A 42 7.13 -6.96 -4.87
C THR A 42 6.52 -6.45 -3.57
N HIS A 43 6.22 -7.37 -2.66
CA HIS A 43 5.84 -7.01 -1.29
C HIS A 43 6.88 -6.10 -0.61
N LYS A 44 8.16 -6.27 -0.95
CA LYS A 44 9.24 -5.43 -0.42
C LYS A 44 9.19 -4.00 -0.95
N ASP A 45 8.76 -3.79 -2.20
CA ASP A 45 8.58 -2.45 -2.76
C ASP A 45 7.49 -1.69 -2.00
N ILE A 46 6.37 -2.37 -1.73
CA ILE A 46 5.25 -1.82 -0.95
C ILE A 46 5.69 -1.54 0.49
N GLU A 47 6.40 -2.46 1.15
CA GLU A 47 6.91 -2.28 2.51
C GLU A 47 7.89 -1.09 2.60
N ASN A 48 8.80 -0.95 1.64
CA ASN A 48 9.73 0.17 1.59
C ASN A 48 8.99 1.51 1.44
N GLU A 49 7.95 1.55 0.60
CA GLU A 49 7.13 2.74 0.43
C GLU A 49 6.31 3.05 1.69
N MET A 50 5.76 2.04 2.37
CA MET A 50 5.10 2.23 3.66
C MET A 50 6.03 2.87 4.69
N LYS A 51 7.29 2.41 4.78
CA LYS A 51 8.30 3.02 5.66
C LYS A 51 8.59 4.47 5.28
N ARG A 52 8.69 4.76 3.98
CA ARG A 52 8.91 6.13 3.48
C ARG A 52 7.75 7.06 3.87
N GLN A 53 6.51 6.63 3.65
CA GLN A 53 5.31 7.42 3.98
C GLN A 53 5.17 7.63 5.49
N ARG A 54 5.43 6.60 6.30
CA ARG A 54 5.38 6.70 7.77
C ARG A 54 6.42 7.67 8.35
N ASN A 55 7.60 7.75 7.74
CA ASN A 55 8.66 8.68 8.17
C ASN A 55 8.44 10.12 7.65
N ALA A 56 7.56 10.29 6.67
CA ALA A 56 7.20 11.61 6.12
C ALA A 56 5.98 12.25 6.81
N ALA A 57 5.28 11.49 7.65
CA ALA A 57 4.12 11.90 8.45
C ALA A 57 4.54 12.26 9.88
#